data_AF-A0AAV2MMW3-F1
#
_entry.id   AF-A0AAV2MMW3-F1
#
_cell.length_a   1.000
_cell.length_b   1.000
_cell.length_c   1.000
_cell.angle_alpha   90.00
_cell.angle_beta   90.00
_cell.angle_gamma   90.00
#
_symmetry.space_group_name_H-M   'P 1'
#
loop_
_entity.id
_entity.type
_entity.pdbx_description
1 polymer ?
#
loop_
_entity_poly.entity_id
_entity_poly.type
_entity_poly.pdbx_seq_one_letter_code
_entity_poly.pdbx_strand_id
1 'polypeptide(L)'
;MATCDARYTFTTGDVGAYGRESDGGVFRESVFGSTLLNNEANLPPPALLPGTTVQLPHVLVGDAAFPLHNNLMRPYPGAALSEEKKVFNYRLSRARRIIENTFGIMVARWRILGWPLECLPEKATTIVKACVVLHNYLTYTDEGNTEPCRYITPSFVDVDTVGQLQEGEWRRVTAGSNGLENLAPHQLTRARSTRAARAVRTDLTAFFTSDIGMVPWQYDIVRRGLLNPVEH
;
A
#
# COMPACT_ATOMS: atom_id res chain seq x y z
N MET A 1 -1.97 1.23 12.08
CA MET A 1 -2.47 1.02 10.70
C MET A 1 -2.80 2.37 10.08
N ALA A 2 -2.56 2.58 8.78
CA ALA A 2 -2.95 3.82 8.10
C ALA A 2 -3.26 3.59 6.62
N THR A 3 -3.97 4.55 6.01
CA THR A 3 -4.11 4.69 4.55
C THR A 3 -3.47 5.99 4.10
N CYS A 4 -3.05 6.06 2.84
CA CYS A 4 -2.54 7.29 2.24
C CYS A 4 -2.98 7.43 0.79
N ASP A 5 -2.87 8.64 0.27
CA ASP A 5 -3.06 8.94 -1.14
C ASP A 5 -1.74 8.89 -1.94
N ALA A 6 -1.83 9.15 -3.25
CA ALA A 6 -0.69 9.16 -4.17
C ALA A 6 0.31 10.30 -3.91
N ARG A 7 -0.03 11.28 -3.06
CA ARG A 7 0.85 12.38 -2.66
C ARG A 7 1.61 12.07 -1.36
N TYR A 8 1.58 10.82 -0.91
CA TYR A 8 2.16 10.40 0.37
C TYR A 8 1.50 11.11 1.56
N THR A 9 0.23 11.50 1.46
CA THR A 9 -0.49 12.11 2.58
C THR A 9 -1.33 11.06 3.29
N PHE A 10 -1.21 10.94 4.61
CA PHE A 10 -2.06 10.03 5.38
C PHE A 10 -3.52 10.51 5.35
N THR A 11 -4.42 9.63 4.92
CA THR A 11 -5.85 9.93 4.81
C THR A 11 -6.65 9.40 5.98
N THR A 12 -6.24 8.24 6.53
CA THR A 12 -6.80 7.69 7.76
C THR A 12 -5.69 7.00 8.55
N GLY A 13 -5.83 6.93 9.88
CA GLY A 13 -4.85 6.28 10.75
C GLY A 13 -5.49 5.79 12.05
N ASP A 14 -5.11 4.58 12.44
CA ASP A 14 -5.39 3.99 13.74
C ASP A 14 -4.07 3.68 14.45
N VAL A 15 -3.93 4.18 15.68
CA VAL A 15 -2.70 4.16 16.47
C VAL A 15 -3.04 3.69 17.88
N GLY A 16 -2.29 2.70 18.36
CA GLY A 16 -2.43 2.17 19.72
C GLY A 16 -2.97 0.73 19.79
N ALA A 17 -3.13 0.05 18.66
CA ALA A 17 -3.46 -1.38 18.67
C ALA A 17 -2.34 -2.22 19.30
N TYR A 18 -2.71 -3.26 20.04
CA TYR A 18 -1.73 -4.16 20.67
C TYR A 18 -1.00 -5.00 19.62
N GLY A 19 0.34 -5.05 19.69
CA GLY A 19 1.19 -5.74 18.71
C GLY A 19 1.03 -7.28 18.61
N ARG A 20 0.10 -7.89 19.36
CA ARG A 20 -0.28 -9.31 19.24
C ARG A 20 -1.43 -9.54 18.26
N GLU A 21 -2.11 -8.49 17.83
CA GLU A 21 -3.21 -8.57 16.87
C GLU A 21 -2.69 -8.52 15.44
N SER A 22 -3.18 -9.41 14.58
CA SER A 22 -2.87 -9.34 13.14
C SER A 22 -3.41 -8.05 12.55
N ASP A 23 -2.76 -7.50 11.52
CA ASP A 23 -3.23 -6.28 10.83
C ASP A 23 -4.68 -6.39 10.35
N GLY A 24 -5.10 -7.56 9.87
CA GLY A 24 -6.49 -7.81 9.48
C GLY A 24 -7.49 -7.79 10.63
N GLY A 25 -7.05 -8.12 11.85
CA GLY A 25 -7.84 -8.03 13.08
C GLY A 25 -7.98 -6.58 13.54
N VAL A 26 -6.86 -5.88 13.67
CA VAL A 26 -6.82 -4.44 13.99
C VAL A 26 -7.69 -3.66 13.00
N PHE A 27 -7.58 -3.98 11.71
CA PHE A 27 -8.41 -3.36 10.68
C PHE A 27 -9.90 -3.57 10.93
N ARG A 28 -10.32 -4.81 11.17
CA ARG A 28 -11.75 -5.13 11.34
C ARG A 28 -12.36 -4.43 12.56
N GLU A 29 -11.61 -4.35 13.65
CA GLU A 29 -12.06 -3.72 14.90
C GLU A 29 -11.93 -2.19 14.88
N SER A 30 -11.10 -1.64 13.99
CA SER A 30 -10.99 -0.19 13.81
C SER A 30 -12.31 0.40 13.30
N VAL A 31 -12.62 1.64 13.71
CA VAL A 31 -13.76 2.40 13.20
C VAL A 31 -13.73 2.47 11.68
N PHE A 32 -12.56 2.76 11.12
CA PHE A 32 -12.42 2.85 9.66
C PHE A 32 -12.69 1.51 8.95
N GLY A 33 -12.08 0.42 9.41
CA GLY A 33 -12.21 -0.85 8.72
C GLY A 33 -13.59 -1.48 8.89
N SER A 34 -14.21 -1.36 10.07
CA SER A 34 -15.62 -1.76 10.27
C SER A 34 -16.56 -0.98 9.34
N THR A 35 -16.45 0.35 9.29
CA THR A 35 -17.23 1.21 8.39
C THR A 35 -17.00 0.85 6.91
N LEU A 36 -15.77 0.52 6.51
CA LEU A 36 -15.48 0.07 5.14
C LEU A 36 -16.12 -1.29 4.82
N LEU A 37 -15.99 -2.26 5.73
CA LEU A 37 -16.50 -3.62 5.54
C LEU A 37 -18.03 -3.70 5.58
N ASN A 38 -18.68 -2.75 6.25
CA ASN A 38 -20.14 -2.63 6.30
C ASN A 38 -20.72 -1.80 5.15
N ASN A 39 -19.90 -1.28 4.23
CA ASN A 39 -20.30 -0.35 3.15
C ASN A 39 -20.88 0.98 3.66
N GLU A 40 -20.44 1.41 4.84
CA GLU A 40 -20.84 2.68 5.46
C GLU A 40 -19.80 3.79 5.20
N ALA A 41 -18.65 3.43 4.62
CA ALA A 41 -17.64 4.40 4.21
C ALA A 41 -18.18 5.26 3.05
N ASN A 42 -18.07 6.58 3.18
CA ASN A 42 -18.46 7.53 2.15
C ASN A 42 -17.43 7.58 1.00
N LEU A 43 -17.30 6.46 0.29
CA LEU A 43 -16.43 6.35 -0.88
C LEU A 43 -17.14 6.89 -2.13
N PRO A 44 -16.37 7.41 -3.12
CA PRO A 44 -16.95 7.84 -4.38
C PRO A 44 -17.68 6.69 -5.08
N PRO A 45 -18.76 6.99 -5.82
CA PRO A 45 -19.51 5.97 -6.54
C PRO A 45 -18.62 5.22 -7.55
N PRO A 46 -19.02 4.01 -7.98
CA PRO A 46 -18.27 3.26 -8.99
C PRO A 46 -18.03 4.06 -10.27
N ALA A 47 -16.81 3.96 -10.80
CA ALA A 47 -16.38 4.67 -12.00
C ALA A 47 -15.97 3.70 -13.12
N LEU A 48 -15.99 4.17 -14.36
CA LEU A 48 -15.53 3.40 -15.51
C LEU A 48 -14.01 3.24 -15.46
N LEU A 49 -13.53 2.02 -15.73
CA LEU A 49 -12.11 1.80 -15.95
C LEU A 49 -11.66 2.55 -17.23
N PRO A 50 -10.46 3.16 -17.22
CA PRO A 50 -9.98 3.97 -18.35
C PRO A 50 -10.07 3.23 -19.68
N GLY A 51 -10.73 3.83 -20.68
CA GLY A 51 -10.84 3.27 -22.03
C GLY A 51 -11.77 2.04 -22.13
N THR A 52 -12.61 1.77 -21.13
CA THR A 52 -13.53 0.62 -21.15
C THR A 52 -14.95 1.01 -20.74
N THR A 53 -15.90 0.10 -20.92
CA THR A 53 -17.27 0.19 -20.39
C THR A 53 -17.45 -0.53 -19.05
N VAL A 54 -16.37 -1.03 -18.46
CA VAL A 54 -16.41 -1.79 -17.21
C VAL A 54 -16.44 -0.82 -16.04
N GLN A 55 -17.51 -0.85 -15.25
CA GLN A 55 -17.67 -0.02 -14.07
C GLN A 55 -17.20 -0.77 -12.81
N LEU A 56 -16.30 -0.18 -12.04
CA LEU A 56 -15.76 -0.77 -10.81
C LEU A 56 -15.83 0.19 -9.62
N PRO A 57 -15.94 -0.33 -8.38
CA PRO A 57 -15.83 0.49 -7.19
C PRO A 57 -14.42 1.05 -7.02
N HIS A 58 -14.31 2.17 -6.30
CA HIS A 58 -13.02 2.65 -5.80
C HIS A 58 -12.51 1.70 -4.71
N VAL A 59 -11.23 1.35 -4.77
CA VAL A 59 -10.62 0.35 -3.89
C VAL A 59 -9.42 0.91 -3.15
N LEU A 60 -9.30 0.54 -1.88
CA LEU A 60 -8.05 0.58 -1.14
C LEU A 60 -7.21 -0.63 -1.49
N VAL A 61 -5.90 -0.49 -1.32
CA VAL A 61 -4.94 -1.55 -1.54
C VAL A 61 -4.34 -1.98 -0.21
N GLY A 62 -4.55 -3.24 0.15
CA GLY A 62 -3.97 -3.86 1.33
C GLY A 62 -2.97 -4.97 0.98
N ASP A 63 -2.19 -5.39 1.96
CA ASP A 63 -1.38 -6.61 1.88
C ASP A 63 -2.24 -7.89 2.05
N ALA A 64 -1.57 -9.04 2.12
CA ALA A 64 -2.21 -10.35 2.24
C ALA A 64 -2.97 -10.58 3.57
N ALA A 65 -2.64 -9.83 4.63
CA ALA A 65 -3.26 -9.91 5.95
C ALA A 65 -4.63 -9.22 6.01
N PHE A 66 -4.94 -8.32 5.08
CA PHE A 66 -6.25 -7.70 4.99
C PHE A 66 -7.31 -8.61 4.34
N PRO A 67 -8.60 -8.47 4.67
CA PRO A 67 -9.67 -9.20 3.98
C PRO A 67 -9.85 -8.71 2.53
N LEU A 68 -10.28 -9.61 1.64
CA LEU A 68 -10.72 -9.21 0.31
C LEU A 68 -12.17 -8.70 0.38
N HIS A 69 -12.38 -7.43 0.06
CA HIS A 69 -13.67 -6.75 0.07
C HIS A 69 -13.91 -6.00 -1.26
N ASN A 70 -15.13 -5.59 -1.57
CA ASN A 70 -15.43 -4.85 -2.81
C ASN A 70 -14.59 -3.57 -2.95
N ASN A 71 -14.29 -2.92 -1.82
CA ASN A 71 -13.48 -1.70 -1.74
C ASN A 71 -12.09 -1.92 -1.11
N LEU A 72 -11.64 -3.16 -0.92
CA LEU A 72 -10.31 -3.48 -0.38
C LEU A 72 -9.70 -4.66 -1.12
N MET A 73 -8.71 -4.37 -1.96
CA MET A 73 -8.01 -5.36 -2.76
C MET A 73 -6.77 -5.86 -2.04
N ARG A 74 -6.55 -7.18 -2.12
CA ARG A 74 -5.35 -7.85 -1.66
C ARG A 74 -4.79 -8.78 -2.74
N PRO A 75 -3.51 -9.16 -2.67
CA PRO A 75 -2.91 -10.07 -3.63
C PRO A 75 -3.67 -11.39 -3.77
N TYR A 76 -3.58 -12.04 -4.93
CA TYR A 76 -3.91 -13.46 -5.06
C TYR A 76 -2.98 -14.27 -4.15
N PRO A 77 -3.54 -15.15 -3.29
CA PRO A 77 -2.75 -15.99 -2.41
C PRO A 77 -2.16 -17.19 -3.17
N GLY A 78 -1.06 -17.74 -2.66
CA GLY A 78 -0.42 -18.95 -3.17
C GLY A 78 0.81 -18.67 -4.06
N ALA A 79 1.67 -19.68 -4.21
CA ALA A 79 2.91 -19.60 -4.98
C ALA A 79 2.72 -19.94 -6.47
N ALA A 80 1.83 -20.90 -6.78
CA ALA A 80 1.53 -21.33 -8.15
C ALA A 80 0.40 -20.46 -8.76
N LEU A 81 0.76 -19.24 -9.13
CA LEU A 81 -0.15 -18.29 -9.79
C LEU A 81 0.02 -18.31 -11.31
N SER A 82 -1.09 -18.14 -12.03
CA SER A 82 -1.04 -17.86 -13.46
C SER A 82 -0.36 -16.51 -13.72
N GLU A 83 0.12 -16.30 -14.94
CA GLU A 83 0.86 -15.08 -15.29
C GLU A 83 0.03 -13.81 -15.07
N GLU A 84 -1.27 -13.85 -15.39
CA GLU A 84 -2.20 -12.73 -15.19
C GLU A 84 -2.34 -12.37 -13.72
N LYS A 85 -2.43 -13.38 -12.85
CA LYS A 85 -2.50 -13.18 -11.39
C LYS A 85 -1.19 -12.63 -10.83
N LYS A 86 -0.05 -13.05 -11.40
CA LYS A 86 1.26 -12.48 -11.04
C LYS A 86 1.36 -11.02 -11.48
N VAL A 87 0.87 -10.66 -12.67
CA VAL A 87 0.76 -9.26 -13.13
C VAL A 87 -0.10 -8.46 -12.16
N PHE A 88 -1.29 -8.94 -11.79
CA PHE A 88 -2.12 -8.27 -10.79
C PHE A 88 -1.38 -8.05 -9.47
N ASN A 89 -0.74 -9.09 -8.92
CA ASN A 89 0.02 -8.99 -7.68
C ASN A 89 1.18 -7.98 -7.78
N TYR A 90 1.88 -7.95 -8.91
CA TYR A 90 2.94 -6.97 -9.19
C TYR A 90 2.37 -5.54 -9.20
N ARG A 91 1.29 -5.30 -9.95
CA ARG A 91 0.62 -3.98 -10.01
C ARG A 91 0.14 -3.52 -8.64
N LEU A 92 -0.44 -4.43 -7.85
CA LEU A 92 -0.88 -4.16 -6.49
C LEU A 92 0.32 -3.84 -5.56
N SER A 93 1.43 -4.57 -5.72
CA SER A 93 2.67 -4.30 -5.01
C SER A 93 3.18 -2.90 -5.30
N ARG A 94 3.20 -2.48 -6.58
CA ARG A 94 3.58 -1.10 -6.96
C ARG A 94 2.71 -0.04 -6.28
N ALA A 95 1.40 -0.25 -6.20
CA ALA A 95 0.50 0.67 -5.51
C ALA A 95 0.81 0.76 -4.00
N ARG A 96 1.11 -0.36 -3.34
CA ARG A 96 1.49 -0.38 -1.91
C ARG A 96 2.79 0.37 -1.62
N ARG A 97 3.70 0.50 -2.59
CA ARG A 97 4.94 1.28 -2.41
C ARG A 97 4.68 2.71 -1.99
N ILE A 98 3.51 3.27 -2.32
CA ILE A 98 3.14 4.61 -1.88
C ILE A 98 3.04 4.67 -0.35
N ILE A 99 2.30 3.77 0.30
CA ILE A 99 2.20 3.76 1.76
C ILE A 99 3.51 3.36 2.43
N GLU A 100 4.29 2.46 1.81
CA GLU A 100 5.65 2.11 2.27
C GLU A 100 6.56 3.34 2.26
N ASN A 101 6.56 4.12 1.16
CA ASN A 101 7.26 5.40 1.08
C ASN A 101 6.76 6.38 2.14
N THR A 102 5.44 6.52 2.33
CA THR A 102 4.87 7.46 3.32
C THR A 102 5.38 7.17 4.73
N PHE A 103 5.33 5.90 5.16
CA PHE A 103 5.89 5.50 6.45
C PHE A 103 7.42 5.67 6.50
N GLY A 104 8.11 5.29 5.42
CA GLY A 104 9.54 5.46 5.24
C GLY A 104 10.01 6.90 5.44
N ILE A 105 9.37 7.84 4.74
CA ILE A 105 9.60 9.28 4.86
C ILE A 105 9.38 9.72 6.30
N MET A 106 8.23 9.35 6.89
CA MET A 106 7.87 9.79 8.23
C MET A 106 8.91 9.32 9.25
N VAL A 107 9.33 8.06 9.23
CA VAL A 107 10.36 7.54 10.16
C VAL A 107 11.73 8.17 9.90
N ALA A 108 12.12 8.33 8.64
CA ALA A 108 13.41 8.93 8.28
C ALA A 108 13.52 10.40 8.73
N ARG A 109 12.44 11.17 8.60
CA ARG A 109 12.38 12.59 8.99
C ARG A 109 12.19 12.75 10.49
N TRP A 110 11.29 11.96 11.08
CA TRP A 110 10.99 11.96 12.51
C TRP A 110 11.71 10.82 13.20
N ARG A 111 13.04 10.93 13.33
CA ARG A 111 13.94 9.88 13.84
C ARG A 111 13.53 9.25 15.18
N ILE A 112 12.74 9.96 15.98
CA ILE A 112 12.14 9.44 17.21
C ILE A 112 11.31 8.16 16.96
N LEU A 113 10.73 8.00 15.77
CA LEU A 113 9.95 6.83 15.36
C LEU A 113 10.83 5.67 14.89
N GLY A 114 12.14 5.87 14.73
CA GLY A 114 13.08 4.82 14.32
C GLY A 114 13.42 3.84 15.44
N TRP A 115 13.04 4.14 16.68
CA TRP A 115 13.40 3.40 17.88
C TRP A 115 12.17 3.17 18.77
N PRO A 116 12.20 2.15 19.66
CA PRO A 116 11.18 1.99 20.68
C PRO A 116 11.02 3.26 21.52
N LEU A 117 9.77 3.71 21.70
CA LEU A 117 9.47 4.89 22.51
C LEU A 117 9.45 4.50 24.00
N GLU A 118 10.39 5.02 24.78
CA GLU A 118 10.46 4.84 26.24
C GLU A 118 9.44 5.75 26.97
N CYS A 119 8.17 5.58 26.68
CA CYS A 119 7.09 6.33 27.32
C CYS A 119 5.81 5.51 27.41
N LEU A 120 4.82 6.03 28.15
CA LEU A 120 3.52 5.38 28.27
C LEU A 120 2.83 5.24 26.90
N PRO A 121 2.06 4.17 26.64
CA PRO A 121 1.39 3.94 25.36
C PRO A 121 0.52 5.12 24.88
N GLU A 122 -0.12 5.84 25.80
CA GLU A 122 -0.92 7.03 25.50
C GLU A 122 -0.06 8.18 24.98
N LYS A 123 1.13 8.35 25.58
CA LYS A 123 2.11 9.35 25.14
C LYS A 123 2.70 8.96 23.79
N ALA A 124 3.06 7.69 23.60
CA ALA A 124 3.52 7.16 22.32
C ALA A 124 2.48 7.39 21.21
N THR A 125 1.22 7.11 21.49
CA THR A 125 0.09 7.35 20.57
C THR A 125 -0.01 8.84 20.20
N THR A 126 0.15 9.73 21.18
CA THR A 126 0.14 11.18 20.96
C THR A 126 1.31 11.63 20.08
N ILE A 127 2.51 11.11 20.32
CA ILE A 127 3.70 11.40 19.51
C ILE A 127 3.48 10.97 18.06
N VAL A 128 3.03 9.74 17.84
CA VAL A 128 2.78 9.22 16.48
C VAL A 128 1.70 10.05 15.76
N LYS A 129 0.59 10.37 16.44
CA LYS A 129 -0.46 11.24 15.87
C LYS A 129 0.08 12.62 15.51
N ALA A 130 0.92 13.23 16.36
CA ALA A 130 1.56 14.50 16.07
C ALA A 130 2.48 14.41 14.84
N CYS A 131 3.29 13.35 14.73
CA CYS A 131 4.13 13.11 13.55
C CYS A 131 3.31 12.97 12.27
N VAL A 132 2.16 12.27 12.30
CA VAL A 132 1.25 12.15 11.15
C VAL A 132 0.69 13.51 10.72
N VAL A 133 0.22 14.32 11.67
CA VAL A 133 -0.31 15.66 11.37
C VAL A 133 0.77 16.57 10.79
N LEU A 134 1.96 16.59 11.39
CA LEU A 134 3.09 17.40 10.91
C LEU A 134 3.60 16.91 9.55
N HIS A 135 3.67 15.60 9.34
CA HIS A 135 4.00 15.01 8.04
C HIS A 135 3.03 15.51 6.96
N ASN A 136 1.71 15.37 7.19
CA ASN A 136 0.70 15.83 6.23
C ASN A 136 0.79 17.33 5.95
N TYR A 137 1.00 18.16 6.99
CA TYR A 137 1.16 19.60 6.81
C TYR A 137 2.38 19.93 5.94
N LEU A 138 3.53 19.31 6.22
CA LEU A 138 4.75 19.55 5.45
C LEU A 138 4.62 19.06 3.99
N THR A 139 4.03 17.88 3.79
CA THR A 139 3.70 17.34 2.46
C THR A 139 2.77 18.28 1.69
N TYR A 140 1.78 18.89 2.33
CA TYR A 140 0.90 19.87 1.69
C TYR A 140 1.67 21.13 1.26
N THR A 141 2.58 21.62 2.10
CA THR A 141 3.37 22.84 1.78
C THR A 141 4.41 22.64 0.69
N ASP A 142 4.77 21.40 0.35
CA ASP A 142 5.75 21.11 -0.71
C ASP A 142 5.34 21.65 -2.09
N GLU A 143 4.05 21.82 -2.36
CA GLU A 143 3.56 22.42 -3.62
C GLU A 143 4.05 23.87 -3.80
N GLY A 144 4.28 24.60 -2.69
CA GLY A 144 4.80 25.96 -2.70
C GLY A 144 6.32 26.07 -2.48
N ASN A 145 7.01 24.96 -2.20
CA ASN A 145 8.44 24.96 -1.88
C ASN A 145 9.29 24.45 -3.05
N THR A 146 10.44 25.08 -3.29
CA THR A 146 11.46 24.57 -4.22
C THR A 146 12.53 23.80 -3.46
N GLU A 147 13.30 22.96 -4.16
CA GLU A 147 14.50 22.36 -3.56
C GLU A 147 15.51 23.45 -3.13
N PRO A 148 16.22 23.26 -2.00
CA PRO A 148 16.22 22.08 -1.12
C PRO A 148 15.17 22.13 0.01
N CYS A 149 14.26 23.12 0.00
CA CYS A 149 13.30 23.36 1.10
C CYS A 149 12.13 22.36 1.14
N ARG A 150 12.02 21.45 0.17
CA ARG A 150 10.98 20.42 0.15
C ARG A 150 11.17 19.37 1.24
N TYR A 151 10.07 19.02 1.90
CA TYR A 151 9.99 17.95 2.86
C TYR A 151 10.16 16.57 2.21
N ILE A 152 9.55 16.36 1.04
CA ILE A 152 9.70 15.15 0.21
C ILE A 152 10.37 15.55 -1.11
N THR A 153 11.69 15.32 -1.19
CA THR A 153 12.43 15.50 -2.44
C THR A 153 12.23 14.29 -3.36
N PRO A 154 12.36 14.43 -4.68
CA PRO A 154 12.23 13.31 -5.62
C PRO A 154 13.22 12.17 -5.36
N SER A 155 14.43 12.47 -4.87
CA SER A 155 15.42 11.46 -4.49
C SER A 155 15.07 10.73 -3.20
N PHE A 156 14.19 11.31 -2.37
CA PHE A 156 13.87 10.75 -1.07
C PHE A 156 12.97 9.53 -1.16
N VAL A 157 12.16 9.40 -2.21
CA VAL A 157 11.16 8.34 -2.42
C VAL A 157 11.61 7.28 -3.41
N ASP A 158 11.05 6.09 -3.30
CA ASP A 158 11.21 5.06 -4.32
C ASP A 158 10.61 5.53 -5.66
N VAL A 159 11.39 5.45 -6.73
CA VAL A 159 10.96 5.77 -8.09
C VAL A 159 11.02 4.51 -8.94
N ASP A 160 9.90 4.16 -9.59
CA ASP A 160 9.82 3.03 -10.50
C ASP A 160 9.82 3.55 -11.95
N THR A 161 10.98 3.43 -12.61
CA THR A 161 11.19 3.83 -13.99
C THR A 161 11.14 2.59 -14.87
N VAL A 162 10.02 2.40 -15.59
CA VAL A 162 9.85 1.31 -16.57
C VAL A 162 10.18 -0.06 -15.95
N GLY A 163 9.75 -0.28 -14.69
CA GLY A 163 9.97 -1.56 -14.03
C GLY A 163 11.32 -1.74 -13.37
N GLN A 164 12.18 -0.72 -13.42
CA GLN A 164 13.39 -0.65 -12.59
C GLN A 164 13.09 0.21 -11.38
N LEU A 165 13.23 -0.39 -10.21
CA LEU A 165 13.11 0.31 -8.96
C LEU A 165 14.43 1.01 -8.63
N GLN A 166 14.38 2.34 -8.54
CA GLN A 166 15.35 3.13 -7.81
C GLN A 166 14.87 3.32 -6.37
N GLU A 167 15.63 2.81 -5.41
CA GLU A 167 15.33 3.00 -3.99
C GLU A 167 15.54 4.45 -3.55
N GLY A 168 14.58 4.97 -2.77
CA GLY A 168 14.63 6.31 -2.19
C GLY A 168 15.63 6.43 -1.04
N GLU A 169 16.11 7.64 -0.79
CA GLU A 169 17.05 7.90 0.31
C GLU A 169 16.52 7.47 1.69
N TRP A 170 15.20 7.50 1.91
CA TRP A 170 14.61 7.08 3.19
C TRP A 170 15.04 5.66 3.57
N ARG A 171 15.16 4.73 2.61
CA ARG A 171 15.57 3.34 2.86
C ARG A 171 16.96 3.25 3.47
N ARG A 172 17.88 4.10 3.03
CA ARG A 172 19.25 4.18 3.60
C ARG A 172 19.24 4.83 4.97
N VAL A 173 18.47 5.89 5.15
CA VAL A 173 18.36 6.59 6.44
C VAL A 173 17.79 5.68 7.53
N THR A 174 16.84 4.81 7.19
CA THR A 174 16.17 3.91 8.14
C THR A 174 16.77 2.51 8.20
N ALA A 175 17.86 2.21 7.47
CA ALA A 175 18.41 0.86 7.35
C ALA A 175 18.84 0.22 8.70
N GLY A 176 19.12 1.04 9.72
CA GLY A 176 19.45 0.60 11.08
C GLY A 176 18.37 0.89 12.11
N SER A 177 17.16 1.26 11.68
CA SER A 177 16.03 1.57 12.56
C SER A 177 15.13 0.34 12.74
N ASN A 178 14.56 0.17 13.93
CA ASN A 178 13.61 -0.91 14.22
C ASN A 178 12.15 -0.49 13.99
N GLY A 179 11.91 0.79 13.66
CA GLY A 179 10.56 1.35 13.49
C GLY A 179 9.81 0.88 12.24
N LEU A 180 10.50 0.26 11.28
CA LEU A 180 9.96 -0.24 10.01
C LEU A 180 10.34 -1.71 9.80
N GLU A 181 10.11 -2.56 10.80
CA GLU A 181 10.19 -3.99 10.55
C GLU A 181 9.13 -4.36 9.51
N ASN A 182 9.55 -5.00 8.41
CA ASN A 182 8.63 -5.60 7.45
C ASN A 182 7.76 -6.60 8.21
N LEU A 183 6.50 -6.26 8.44
CA LEU A 183 5.51 -7.20 8.95
C LEU A 183 5.50 -8.40 8.00
N ALA A 184 6.01 -9.53 8.50
CA ALA A 184 6.31 -10.69 7.67
C ALA A 184 5.06 -11.09 6.84
N PRO A 185 5.19 -11.46 5.56
CA PRO A 185 4.06 -11.71 4.65
C PRO A 185 3.27 -13.00 4.95
N HIS A 186 3.31 -13.50 6.19
CA HIS A 186 3.02 -14.91 6.50
C HIS A 186 1.63 -15.13 7.11
N GLN A 187 0.89 -14.06 7.45
CA GLN A 187 -0.45 -14.20 8.00
C GLN A 187 -1.50 -13.80 6.97
N LEU A 188 -1.89 -14.76 6.13
CA LEU A 188 -3.11 -14.63 5.33
C LEU A 188 -4.32 -14.55 6.27
N THR A 189 -5.17 -13.52 6.11
CA THR A 189 -6.44 -13.54 6.85
C THR A 189 -7.31 -14.71 6.41
N ARG A 190 -7.95 -15.33 7.41
CA ARG A 190 -8.92 -16.43 7.27
C ARG A 190 -10.30 -15.94 6.81
N ALA A 191 -10.50 -14.64 6.62
CA ALA A 191 -11.76 -14.07 6.17
C ALA A 191 -12.19 -14.62 4.80
N ARG A 192 -13.43 -15.09 4.69
CA ARG A 192 -14.02 -15.56 3.43
C ARG A 192 -14.39 -14.36 2.57
N SER A 193 -13.82 -14.31 1.37
CA SER A 193 -14.16 -13.30 0.36
C SER A 193 -15.52 -13.57 -0.29
N THR A 194 -16.30 -12.52 -0.53
CA THR A 194 -17.56 -12.61 -1.28
C THR A 194 -17.33 -12.87 -2.78
N ARG A 195 -18.37 -13.30 -3.50
CA ARG A 195 -18.29 -13.46 -4.98
C ARG A 195 -18.07 -12.10 -5.66
N ALA A 196 -18.70 -11.04 -5.17
CA ALA A 196 -18.54 -9.68 -5.68
C ALA A 196 -17.09 -9.18 -5.52
N ALA A 197 -16.47 -9.36 -4.35
CA ALA A 197 -15.10 -8.91 -4.14
C ALA A 197 -14.10 -9.68 -5.02
N ARG A 198 -14.38 -10.96 -5.30
CA ARG A 198 -13.60 -11.74 -6.28
C ARG A 198 -13.80 -11.24 -7.70
N ALA A 199 -15.01 -10.83 -8.08
CA ALA A 199 -15.30 -10.26 -9.40
C ALA A 199 -14.50 -8.98 -9.62
N VAL A 200 -14.55 -8.02 -8.69
CA VAL A 200 -13.76 -6.78 -8.75
C VAL A 200 -12.27 -7.07 -9.00
N ARG A 201 -11.70 -8.03 -8.26
CA ARG A 201 -10.30 -8.42 -8.44
C ARG A 201 -10.02 -9.05 -9.80
N THR A 202 -10.92 -9.91 -10.27
CA THR A 202 -10.81 -10.54 -11.60
C THR A 202 -10.94 -9.51 -12.71
N ASP A 203 -11.84 -8.54 -12.60
CA ASP A 203 -12.05 -7.47 -13.59
C ASP A 203 -10.83 -6.54 -13.66
N LEU A 204 -10.26 -6.18 -12.51
CA LEU A 204 -8.97 -5.46 -12.46
C LEU A 204 -7.84 -6.27 -13.09
N THR A 205 -7.82 -7.59 -12.86
CA THR A 205 -6.81 -8.48 -13.46
C THR A 205 -6.95 -8.50 -14.97
N ALA A 206 -8.16 -8.68 -15.48
CA ALA A 206 -8.47 -8.66 -16.91
C ALA A 206 -8.09 -7.31 -17.55
N PHE A 207 -8.37 -6.20 -16.86
CA PHE A 207 -7.95 -4.88 -17.31
C PHE A 207 -6.43 -4.75 -17.40
N PHE A 208 -5.68 -5.14 -16.37
CA PHE A 208 -4.21 -5.04 -16.38
C PHE A 208 -3.52 -5.94 -17.41
N THR A 209 -4.21 -6.95 -17.92
CA THR A 209 -3.72 -7.83 -19.00
C THR A 209 -4.36 -7.53 -20.36
N SER A 210 -5.23 -6.54 -20.45
CA SER A 210 -5.81 -6.07 -21.72
C SER A 210 -4.84 -5.14 -22.45
N ASP A 211 -5.00 -5.00 -23.77
CA ASP A 211 -4.19 -4.09 -24.60
C ASP A 211 -4.21 -2.63 -24.11
N ILE A 212 -5.31 -2.22 -23.45
CA ILE A 212 -5.49 -0.84 -22.95
C ILE A 212 -4.84 -0.66 -21.57
N GLY A 213 -4.94 -1.65 -20.68
CA GLY A 213 -4.49 -1.55 -19.30
C GLY A 213 -3.09 -2.09 -19.03
N MET A 214 -2.51 -2.85 -19.96
CA MET A 214 -1.17 -3.41 -19.84
C MET A 214 -0.09 -2.33 -19.91
N VAL A 215 1.05 -2.58 -19.25
CA VAL A 215 2.27 -1.78 -19.44
C VAL A 215 3.39 -2.64 -19.99
N PRO A 216 4.26 -2.10 -20.88
CA PRO A 216 5.22 -2.91 -21.64
C PRO A 216 6.13 -3.81 -20.79
N TRP A 217 6.57 -3.32 -19.62
CA TRP A 217 7.57 -3.98 -18.79
C TRP A 217 7.01 -5.00 -17.79
N GLN A 218 5.68 -5.14 -17.67
CA GLN A 218 5.10 -5.95 -16.58
C GLN A 218 5.37 -7.45 -16.74
N TYR A 219 5.36 -7.96 -17.97
CA TYR A 219 5.59 -9.37 -18.26
C TYR A 219 7.04 -9.75 -18.02
N ASP A 220 7.99 -8.89 -18.41
CA ASP A 220 9.41 -9.11 -18.15
C ASP A 220 9.67 -9.25 -16.64
N ILE A 221 9.07 -8.39 -15.81
CA ILE A 221 9.25 -8.46 -14.36
C ILE A 221 8.65 -9.73 -13.77
N VAL A 222 7.47 -10.11 -14.21
CA VAL A 222 6.78 -11.30 -13.71
C VAL A 222 7.50 -12.59 -14.16
N ARG A 223 8.21 -12.54 -15.29
CA ARG A 223 8.98 -13.66 -15.85
C ARG A 223 10.44 -13.69 -15.38
N ARG A 224 10.97 -12.60 -14.82
CA ARG A 224 12.35 -12.57 -14.27
C ARG A 224 12.53 -13.71 -13.26
N GLY A 225 13.53 -14.56 -13.51
CA GLY A 225 13.85 -15.71 -12.65
C GLY A 225 13.08 -17.00 -12.97
N LEU A 226 12.20 -17.01 -13.98
CA LEU A 226 11.69 -18.26 -14.56
C LEU A 226 12.65 -18.69 -15.67
N LEU A 227 13.17 -19.91 -15.60
CA LEU A 227 13.90 -20.52 -16.72
C LEU A 227 12.95 -20.50 -17.93
N ASN A 228 13.40 -19.94 -19.06
CA ASN A 228 12.67 -20.05 -20.32
C ASN A 228 12.39 -21.54 -20.56
N PRO A 229 11.14 -21.95 -20.83
CA PRO A 229 10.90 -23.30 -21.29
C PRO A 229 11.68 -23.44 -22.60
N VAL A 230 12.62 -24.37 -22.62
CA VAL A 230 13.37 -24.77 -23.80
C VAL A 230 12.33 -25.13 -24.86
N GLU A 231 12.32 -24.39 -25.97
CA GLU A 231 11.53 -24.75 -27.14
C GLU A 231 11.96 -26.14 -27.59
N HIS A 232 11.03 -27.10 -27.56
CA HIS A 232 11.17 -28.43 -28.15
C HIS A 232 10.23 -28.57 -29.33
#